data_AF-A0A2N0WBT4-F1
#
_entry.id   AF-A0A2N0WBT4-F1
#
_cell.length_a   1.000
_cell.length_b   1.000
_cell.length_c   1.000
_cell.angle_alpha   90.00
_cell.angle_beta   90.00
_cell.angle_gamma   90.00
#
_symmetry.space_group_name_H-M   'P 1'
#
loop_
_entity.id
_entity.type
_entity.pdbx_description
1 polymer ?
#
loop_
_entity_poly.entity_id
_entity_poly.type
_entity_poly.pdbx_seq_one_letter_code
_entity_poly.pdbx_strand_id
1 'polypeptide(L)' 'MKNNTQKGFVLVPVELSQESATQRAEEQFVENLEFFKNMNRYCTAQELERLKIRWIEKQAANLQFQYRAMIKVVGRAS' A
#
# COMPACT_ATOMS: atom_id res chain seq x y z
N MET A 1 14.50 16.79 -42.55
CA MET A 1 13.51 16.07 -41.73
C MET A 1 13.45 16.75 -40.37
N LYS A 2 12.32 17.39 -40.03
CA LYS A 2 12.13 17.98 -38.70
C LYS A 2 11.79 16.83 -37.74
N ASN A 3 12.71 16.49 -36.85
CA ASN A 3 12.44 15.59 -35.74
C ASN A 3 11.49 16.32 -34.78
N ASN A 4 10.19 16.21 -35.03
CA ASN A 4 9.18 16.51 -34.03
C ASN A 4 9.29 15.43 -32.95
N THR A 5 10.18 15.63 -31.98
CA THR A 5 10.08 15.00 -30.68
C THR A 5 8.82 15.56 -30.00
N GLN A 6 7.67 15.02 -30.36
CA GLN A 6 6.49 15.08 -29.50
C GLN A 6 6.90 14.38 -28.21
N LYS A 7 7.26 15.17 -27.18
CA LYS A 7 7.38 14.65 -25.83
C LYS A 7 5.98 14.19 -25.44
N GLY A 8 5.74 12.88 -25.55
CA GLY A 8 4.49 12.27 -25.12
C GLY A 8 4.28 12.55 -23.63
N PHE A 9 3.05 12.89 -23.25
CA PHE A 9 2.70 13.00 -21.84
C PHE A 9 2.56 11.59 -21.27
N VAL A 10 3.20 11.31 -20.13
CA VAL A 10 3.02 10.06 -19.38
C VAL A 10 2.06 10.33 -18.22
N LEU A 11 0.97 9.58 -18.18
CA LEU A 11 0.06 9.58 -17.04
C LEU A 11 0.72 8.83 -15.90
N VAL A 12 0.96 9.52 -14.80
CA VAL A 12 1.53 8.93 -13.57
C VAL A 12 0.40 8.76 -12.55
N PRO A 13 0.30 7.60 -11.88
CA PRO A 13 -0.67 7.39 -10.80
C PRO A 13 -0.52 8.45 -9.70
N VAL A 14 -1.64 8.91 -9.14
CA VAL A 14 -1.63 9.83 -8.00
C VAL A 14 -1.06 9.14 -6.76
N GLU A 15 -0.42 9.89 -5.86
CA GLU A 15 0.03 9.32 -4.58
C GLU A 15 -1.15 8.71 -3.81
N LEU A 16 -0.96 7.52 -3.26
CA LEU A 16 -1.99 6.84 -2.49
C LEU A 16 -2.28 7.63 -1.21
N SER A 17 -3.51 8.13 -1.05
CA SER A 17 -3.93 8.84 0.16
C SER A 17 -3.85 7.93 1.39
N GLN A 18 -3.74 8.52 2.59
CA GLN A 18 -3.73 7.74 3.84
C GLN A 18 -5.02 6.93 4.01
N GLU A 19 -6.15 7.53 3.64
CA GLU A 19 -7.47 6.90 3.73
C GLU A 19 -7.54 5.66 2.81
N SER A 20 -7.19 5.80 1.53
CA SER A 20 -7.20 4.69 0.58
C SER A 20 -6.17 3.61 0.93
N ALA A 21 -5.01 4.00 1.46
CA ALA A 21 -4.00 3.04 1.94
C ALA A 21 -4.50 2.24 3.14
N THR A 22 -5.21 2.89 4.06
CA THR A 22 -5.79 2.25 5.25
C THR A 22 -6.91 1.30 4.85
N GLN A 23 -7.81 1.73 3.96
CA GLN A 23 -8.88 0.88 3.42
C GLN A 23 -8.32 -0.37 2.74
N ARG A 24 -7.28 -0.22 1.89
CA ARG A 24 -6.65 -1.37 1.24
C ARG A 24 -5.95 -2.29 2.24
N ALA A 25 -5.32 -1.73 3.28
CA ALA A 25 -4.72 -2.52 4.35
C ALA A 25 -5.79 -3.32 5.14
N GLU A 26 -6.97 -2.75 5.39
CA GLU A 26 -8.08 -3.46 6.03
C GLU A 26 -8.58 -4.64 5.18
N GLU A 27 -8.74 -4.45 3.86
CA GLU A 27 -9.09 -5.54 2.95
C GLU A 27 -8.05 -6.66 2.98
N GLN A 28 -6.76 -6.31 2.93
CA GLN A 28 -5.68 -7.29 3.06
C GLN A 28 -5.67 -7.98 4.42
N PHE A 29 -6.10 -7.31 5.48
CA PHE A 29 -6.23 -7.94 6.78
C PHE A 29 -7.33 -9.00 6.77
N VAL A 30 -8.47 -8.74 6.14
CA VAL A 30 -9.57 -9.71 5.98
C VAL A 30 -9.09 -10.92 5.18
N GLU A 31 -8.39 -10.70 4.07
CA GLU A 31 -7.79 -11.77 3.25
C GLU A 31 -6.81 -12.66 4.06
N ASN A 32 -6.08 -12.07 5.02
CA ASN A 32 -5.08 -12.76 5.84
C ASN A 32 -5.56 -13.11 7.26
N LEU A 33 -6.85 -12.99 7.55
CA LEU A 33 -7.38 -13.06 8.91
C LEU A 33 -7.05 -14.40 9.60
N GLU A 34 -7.22 -15.51 8.89
CA GLU A 34 -6.97 -16.84 9.45
C GLU A 34 -5.48 -17.09 9.73
N PHE A 35 -4.61 -16.59 8.85
CA PHE A 35 -3.17 -16.63 9.09
C PHE A 35 -2.78 -15.77 10.30
N PHE A 36 -3.37 -14.57 10.41
CA PHE A 36 -3.14 -13.65 11.53
C PHE A 36 -3.60 -14.26 12.86
N LYS A 37 -4.78 -14.88 12.91
CA LYS A 37 -5.27 -15.61 14.11
C LYS A 37 -4.34 -16.76 14.48
N ASN A 38 -3.89 -17.54 13.49
CA ASN A 38 -3.01 -18.68 13.76
C ASN A 38 -1.65 -18.25 14.31
N MET A 39 -1.05 -17.19 13.76
CA MET A 39 0.19 -16.62 14.28
C MET A 39 0.05 -16.12 15.73
N ASN A 40 -1.12 -15.59 16.08
CA ASN A 40 -1.39 -14.99 17.39
C ASN A 40 -2.33 -15.85 18.25
N ARG A 41 -2.33 -17.17 18.05
CA ARG A 41 -3.28 -18.11 18.68
C ARG A 41 -3.27 -18.11 20.21
N TYR A 42 -2.19 -17.64 20.82
CA TYR A 42 -2.00 -17.57 22.26
C TYR A 42 -2.26 -16.18 22.85
N CYS A 43 -2.57 -15.20 22.01
CA CYS A 43 -2.89 -13.84 22.45
C CYS A 43 -4.33 -13.78 22.97
N THR A 44 -4.54 -12.93 23.97
CA THR A 44 -5.88 -12.53 24.41
C THR A 44 -6.57 -11.69 23.32
N ALA A 45 -7.90 -11.59 23.40
CA ALA A 45 -8.66 -10.75 22.46
C ALA A 45 -8.21 -9.28 22.45
N GLN A 46 -7.83 -8.73 23.61
CA GLN A 46 -7.34 -7.36 23.72
C GLN A 46 -5.97 -7.19 23.04
N GLU A 47 -5.07 -8.15 23.17
CA GLU A 47 -3.77 -8.14 22.49
C GLU A 47 -3.96 -8.29 20.98
N LEU A 48 -4.87 -9.15 20.56
CA LEU A 48 -5.16 -9.40 19.15
C LEU A 48 -5.70 -8.14 18.45
N GLU A 49 -6.56 -7.36 19.11
CA GLU A 49 -7.05 -6.09 18.54
C GLU A 49 -5.94 -5.05 18.44
N ARG A 50 -5.06 -4.93 19.45
CA ARG A 50 -3.90 -4.03 19.39
C ARG A 50 -2.94 -4.42 18.27
N LEU A 51 -2.70 -5.72 18.09
CA LEU A 51 -1.84 -6.24 17.03
C LEU A 51 -2.45 -6.01 15.64
N LYS A 52 -3.76 -6.15 15.50
CA LYS A 52 -4.49 -5.85 14.27
C LYS A 52 -4.33 -4.38 13.88
N ILE A 53 -4.57 -3.46 14.81
CA ILE A 53 -4.42 -2.01 14.55
C ILE A 53 -2.99 -1.70 14.06
N ARG A 54 -1.98 -2.18 14.79
CA ARG A 54 -0.57 -2.00 14.41
C ARG A 54 -0.23 -2.60 13.06
N TRP A 55 -0.81 -3.76 12.75
CA TRP A 55 -0.60 -4.41 11.45
C TRP A 55 -1.17 -3.57 10.33
N ILE A 56 -2.41 -3.08 10.46
CA ILE A 56 -3.08 -2.24 9.45
C ILE A 56 -2.29 -0.95 9.23
N GLU A 57 -1.92 -0.24 10.30
CA GLU A 57 -1.12 1.00 10.22
C GLU A 57 0.20 0.77 9.47
N LYS A 58 0.90 -0.33 9.80
CA LYS A 58 2.16 -0.69 9.14
C LYS A 58 1.95 -1.03 7.66
N GLN A 59 0.89 -1.75 7.32
CA GLN A 59 0.61 -2.08 5.93
C GLN A 59 0.20 -0.85 5.11
N ALA A 60 -0.61 0.04 5.67
CA ALA A 60 -0.96 1.30 5.01
C ALA A 60 0.30 2.13 4.68
N ALA A 61 1.22 2.26 5.64
CA ALA A 61 2.50 2.94 5.42
C ALA A 61 3.37 2.25 4.34
N ASN A 62 3.44 0.92 4.36
CA ASN A 62 4.15 0.15 3.35
C ASN A 62 3.56 0.34 1.95
N LEU A 63 2.23 0.31 1.83
CA LEU A 63 1.52 0.53 0.57
C LEU A 63 1.84 1.92 0.00
N GLN A 64 1.77 2.96 0.83
CA GLN A 64 2.14 4.31 0.40
C GLN A 64 3.60 4.39 -0.05
N PHE A 65 4.51 3.78 0.69
CA PHE A 65 5.92 3.75 0.33
C PHE A 65 6.15 3.06 -1.03
N GLN A 66 5.51 1.90 -1.25
CA GLN A 66 5.59 1.15 -2.51
C GLN A 66 4.99 1.94 -3.68
N TYR A 67 3.82 2.55 -3.50
CA TYR A 67 3.19 3.40 -4.50
C TYR A 67 4.08 4.60 -4.87
N ARG A 68 4.66 5.28 -3.88
CA ARG A 68 5.62 6.38 -4.11
C ARG A 68 6.87 5.90 -4.86
N ALA A 69 7.40 4.72 -4.52
CA ALA A 69 8.54 4.14 -5.23
C ALA A 69 8.18 3.85 -6.70
N MET A 70 7.01 3.29 -6.96
CA MET A 70 6.50 3.01 -8.31
C MET A 70 6.36 4.31 -9.13
N ILE A 71 5.72 5.34 -8.57
CA ILE A 71 5.57 6.67 -9.18
C ILE A 71 6.93 7.25 -9.58
N LYS A 72 7.94 7.16 -8.71
CA LYS A 72 9.29 7.64 -8.98
C LYS A 72 9.97 6.89 -10.13
N VAL A 73 9.76 5.58 -10.23
CA VAL A 73 10.33 4.76 -11.32
C VAL A 73 9.68 5.11 -12.64
N VAL A 74 8.33 5.15 -12.68
CA VAL A 74 7.58 5.48 -13.91
C VAL A 74 7.92 6.89 -14.39
N GLY A 75 7.97 7.87 -13.48
CA GLY A 75 8.33 9.25 -13.81
C GLY A 75 9.77 9.43 -14.29
N ARG A 76 10.69 8.49 -14.00
CA ARG A 76 12.08 8.51 -14.52
C ARG A 76 12.24 7.77 -15.85
N ALA A 77 11.35 6.84 -16.15
CA ALA A 77 11.34 6.09 -17.41
C ALA A 77 10.61 6.83 -18.56
N SER A 78 10.08 8.03 -18.27
CA SER A 78 9.33 8.90 -19.18
C SER A 78 10.20 9.90 -19.92
#